data_AF-A0A934BTL7-F1
#
_entry.id   AF-A0A934BTL7-F1
#
_cell.length_a   1.000
_cell.length_b   1.000
_cell.length_c   1.000
_cell.angle_alpha   90.00
_cell.angle_beta   90.00
_cell.angle_gamma   90.00
#
_symmetry.space_group_name_H-M   'P 1'
#
loop_
_entity.id
_entity.type
_entity.pdbx_description
1 polymer ?
#
loop_
_entity_poly.entity_id
_entity_poly.type
_entity_poly.pdbx_seq_one_letter_code
_entity_poly.pdbx_strand_id
1 'polypeptide(L)'
;MTKISRRTVLKLGTAGLGCFALPSISFGNEKAGANTGNSRHAKLTGLLHNEDCTNFFYFQDFPDGKAGEVVDRYVDVLAGAGVSVLMCNTNARRTNYRSKVWEAFWDGYDLNGPDDQPFLAAVPEARRKTYRKLVGNMFEVHRQGVDYPARVAQRCRHHGISPWVSLRMNDVHENNNLDHPFHSTLWRKPELFRQGHPGYYARALDYVHAEVRDHYRALIAETLQRYDLDGLELDFMREPYLFSKGKEQEGRQILTDWLRGIRALADDAAKRRGHAVKLGVRVPSCPDTALGLGLDAPAWAKERLVDLVVAAPRWSTLEFAMPLDKWRKLLGDHVTLAGGLDVNYCPSPATPARPVTREEATGAAVAVLSGGADVVYLFNYFQHGHPRWPIPEYQRALKTFSSLDALLKLPRRHAVTFRDVTVPGETYRAPLPASGTQLAFTLPLGPTPSAGWKVEATIEVAACRAEDTPPTVSINGIAGKLQRNEAAKSGNRLLTYTFPLAALPGKNRDTITVTAAGNDPVKVQRVEVSLRPRG
;
A
#
# COMPACT_ATOMS: atom_id res chain seq x y z
N MET A 1 42.22 -65.53 10.21
CA MET A 1 42.33 -67.00 10.09
C MET A 1 41.11 -67.57 10.81
N THR A 2 40.21 -68.41 10.30
CA THR A 2 40.28 -69.40 9.20
C THR A 2 38.85 -69.85 8.81
N LYS A 3 38.61 -70.10 7.50
CA LYS A 3 37.65 -70.96 6.74
C LYS A 3 36.38 -71.56 7.42
N ILE A 4 35.21 -71.76 6.77
CA ILE A 4 34.76 -72.87 5.86
C ILE A 4 33.21 -72.65 5.61
N SER A 5 32.65 -72.54 4.39
CA SER A 5 31.97 -73.50 3.44
C SER A 5 30.45 -73.87 3.57
N ARG A 6 29.76 -73.77 2.41
CA ARG A 6 28.66 -74.57 1.74
C ARG A 6 27.28 -74.93 2.40
N ARG A 7 26.21 -74.44 1.71
CA ARG A 7 24.95 -75.05 1.15
C ARG A 7 23.96 -75.94 1.97
N THR A 8 22.67 -75.80 1.58
CA THR A 8 21.47 -76.71 1.63
C THR A 8 20.37 -76.22 2.60
N VAL A 9 19.18 -75.71 2.22
CA VAL A 9 17.93 -76.20 1.51
C VAL A 9 16.86 -76.83 2.44
N LEU A 10 15.68 -76.15 2.47
CA LEU A 10 14.26 -76.57 2.68
C LEU A 10 13.80 -77.32 3.97
N LYS A 11 12.78 -76.79 4.70
CA LYS A 11 11.32 -77.13 4.62
C LYS A 11 10.50 -76.80 5.90
N LEU A 12 9.27 -76.28 5.63
CA LEU A 12 7.96 -76.45 6.32
C LEU A 12 7.68 -75.90 7.73
N GLY A 13 6.52 -75.23 7.87
CA GLY A 13 5.77 -75.10 9.13
C GLY A 13 4.90 -73.84 9.26
N THR A 14 3.61 -73.95 8.94
CA THR A 14 2.54 -72.93 9.00
C THR A 14 1.95 -72.69 10.40
N ALA A 15 1.68 -71.43 10.76
CA ALA A 15 0.50 -70.90 11.50
C ALA A 15 0.80 -69.45 11.93
N GLY A 16 0.13 -68.42 11.43
CA GLY A 16 -1.15 -67.93 11.96
C GLY A 16 -1.16 -66.39 11.87
N LEU A 17 -2.32 -65.83 11.51
CA LEU A 17 -2.59 -64.43 11.16
C LEU A 17 -2.24 -63.41 12.27
N GLY A 18 -1.86 -62.19 11.84
CA GLY A 18 -1.90 -60.98 12.68
C GLY A 18 -1.22 -59.78 12.03
N CYS A 19 -1.95 -59.07 11.16
CA CYS A 19 -1.52 -57.84 10.48
C CYS A 19 -1.01 -56.75 11.43
N PHE A 20 0.14 -56.15 11.14
CA PHE A 20 0.39 -54.69 11.18
C PHE A 20 1.62 -54.37 10.31
N ALA A 21 1.40 -53.82 9.12
CA ALA A 21 2.45 -53.38 8.22
C ALA A 21 2.80 -51.91 8.50
N LEU A 22 4.03 -51.67 8.98
CA LEU A 22 4.73 -50.40 8.86
C LEU A 22 5.76 -50.57 7.74
N PRO A 23 5.74 -49.78 6.65
CA PRO A 23 6.75 -49.91 5.62
C PRO A 23 8.04 -49.21 6.02
N SER A 24 9.10 -50.00 5.95
CA SER A 24 10.51 -49.70 5.81
C SER A 24 10.82 -48.46 4.94
N ILE A 25 11.74 -47.65 5.46
CA ILE A 25 12.43 -46.55 4.81
C ILE A 25 13.25 -47.09 3.62
N SER A 26 12.96 -46.58 2.42
CA SER A 26 13.82 -46.72 1.24
C SER A 26 14.51 -45.39 0.99
N PHE A 27 15.84 -45.38 1.05
CA PHE A 27 16.68 -44.26 0.62
C PHE A 27 16.60 -44.12 -0.90
N GLY A 28 15.74 -43.21 -1.37
CA GLY A 28 15.67 -42.75 -2.76
C GLY A 28 16.40 -41.42 -2.91
N ASN A 29 17.51 -41.44 -3.62
CA ASN A 29 18.34 -40.28 -3.95
C ASN A 29 17.66 -39.51 -5.11
N GLU A 30 16.69 -38.63 -4.81
CA GLU A 30 16.10 -37.71 -5.78
C GLU A 30 16.69 -36.31 -5.64
N LYS A 31 17.40 -35.88 -6.70
CA LYS A 31 17.75 -34.48 -6.92
C LYS A 31 16.45 -33.68 -6.99
N ALA A 32 16.19 -32.87 -5.96
CA ALA A 32 15.16 -31.85 -5.98
C ALA A 32 15.49 -30.79 -7.04
N GLY A 33 14.99 -30.98 -8.25
CA GLY A 33 14.77 -29.88 -9.18
C GLY A 33 13.61 -29.05 -8.64
N ALA A 34 13.92 -27.95 -7.95
CA ALA A 34 12.92 -27.03 -7.43
C ALA A 34 12.01 -26.56 -8.58
N ASN A 35 10.72 -26.80 -8.44
CA ASN A 35 9.66 -26.39 -9.35
C ASN A 35 9.42 -24.87 -9.22
N THR A 36 10.44 -24.07 -9.57
CA THR A 36 10.47 -22.60 -9.42
C THR A 36 9.44 -21.90 -10.31
N GLY A 37 9.01 -22.54 -11.41
CA GLY A 37 7.97 -22.02 -12.28
C GLY A 37 6.60 -21.92 -11.59
N ASN A 38 6.25 -22.90 -10.76
CA ASN A 38 4.92 -22.94 -10.14
C ASN A 38 4.78 -21.93 -8.97
N SER A 39 5.86 -21.63 -8.23
CA SER A 39 5.82 -20.70 -7.10
C SER A 39 5.77 -19.23 -7.53
N ARG A 40 6.31 -18.87 -8.71
CA ARG A 40 6.21 -17.52 -9.26
C ARG A 40 4.75 -17.13 -9.55
N HIS A 41 3.91 -18.08 -9.96
CA HIS A 41 2.52 -17.81 -10.34
C HIS A 41 1.52 -17.80 -9.18
N ALA A 42 1.92 -18.23 -7.98
CA ALA A 42 1.04 -18.15 -6.81
C ALA A 42 0.72 -16.69 -6.47
N LYS A 43 -0.57 -16.37 -6.31
CA LYS A 43 -1.00 -15.06 -5.82
C LYS A 43 -0.53 -14.83 -4.39
N LEU A 44 -0.26 -13.57 -4.05
CA LEU A 44 -0.07 -13.21 -2.65
C LEU A 44 -1.41 -13.28 -1.92
N THR A 45 -1.37 -13.59 -0.64
CA THR A 45 -2.55 -13.77 0.21
C THR A 45 -2.33 -13.09 1.56
N GLY A 46 -3.40 -12.65 2.22
CA GLY A 46 -3.33 -12.02 3.54
C GLY A 46 -3.20 -10.50 3.44
N LEU A 47 -2.41 -9.92 4.34
CA LEU A 47 -2.18 -8.47 4.43
C LEU A 47 -0.78 -8.09 3.94
N LEU A 48 -0.72 -7.15 3.00
CA LEU A 48 0.51 -6.48 2.58
C LEU A 48 0.66 -5.17 3.36
N HIS A 49 1.83 -4.94 3.92
CA HIS A 49 2.11 -3.76 4.73
C HIS A 49 3.37 -3.06 4.23
N ASN A 50 3.30 -1.75 4.02
CA ASN A 50 4.44 -0.91 3.69
C ASN A 50 4.95 -0.18 4.93
N GLU A 51 6.22 -0.45 5.28
CA GLU A 51 6.98 0.37 6.21
C GLU A 51 7.82 1.35 5.40
N ASP A 52 7.63 2.64 5.63
CA ASP A 52 8.25 3.66 4.80
C ASP A 52 9.73 3.87 5.17
N CYS A 53 10.47 4.61 4.34
CA CYS A 53 11.92 4.72 4.53
C CYS A 53 12.35 5.56 5.76
N THR A 54 11.44 6.24 6.47
CA THR A 54 11.81 7.19 7.54
C THR A 54 11.07 6.99 8.87
N ASN A 55 9.85 6.45 8.89
CA ASN A 55 9.00 6.38 10.08
C ASN A 55 9.68 5.64 11.23
N PHE A 56 10.12 4.41 11.01
CA PHE A 56 10.90 3.63 11.99
C PHE A 56 12.00 4.48 12.65
N PHE A 57 12.80 5.19 11.86
CA PHE A 57 13.92 5.98 12.36
C PHE A 57 13.52 7.28 13.08
N TYR A 58 12.34 7.84 12.81
CA TYR A 58 11.83 8.98 13.59
C TYR A 58 11.43 8.59 15.01
N PHE A 59 10.85 7.40 15.18
CA PHE A 59 10.14 7.01 16.40
C PHE A 59 10.88 6.01 17.28
N GLN A 60 11.99 5.46 16.82
CA GLN A 60 12.84 4.60 17.65
C GLN A 60 14.05 5.35 18.21
N ASP A 61 14.59 4.81 19.29
CA ASP A 61 15.91 5.15 19.82
C ASP A 61 16.79 3.89 19.75
N PHE A 62 18.09 4.08 19.55
CA PHE A 62 19.03 3.00 19.28
C PHE A 62 20.16 2.99 20.32
N PRO A 63 19.95 2.39 21.52
CA PRO A 63 21.02 2.22 22.49
C PRO A 63 22.19 1.41 21.91
N ASP A 64 23.40 1.62 22.45
CA ASP A 64 24.60 0.93 21.99
C ASP A 64 24.45 -0.59 21.97
N GLY A 65 24.73 -1.20 20.82
CA GLY A 65 24.63 -2.65 20.60
C GLY A 65 23.20 -3.20 20.53
N LYS A 66 22.16 -2.34 20.53
CA LYS A 66 20.75 -2.75 20.58
C LYS A 66 19.98 -2.54 19.28
N ALA A 67 20.60 -1.98 18.23
CA ALA A 67 19.90 -1.68 16.99
C ALA A 67 19.22 -2.90 16.35
N GLY A 68 19.87 -4.06 16.35
CA GLY A 68 19.29 -5.30 15.82
C GLY A 68 18.06 -5.79 16.61
N GLU A 69 18.05 -5.61 17.93
CA GLU A 69 16.91 -5.96 18.79
C GLU A 69 15.73 -4.99 18.61
N VAL A 70 16.02 -3.72 18.35
CA VAL A 70 14.99 -2.69 18.06
C VAL A 70 14.30 -2.98 16.72
N VAL A 71 15.08 -3.30 15.67
CA VAL A 71 14.53 -3.72 14.37
C VAL A 71 13.68 -4.98 14.52
N ASP A 72 14.18 -5.99 15.26
CA ASP A 72 13.45 -7.24 15.45
C ASP A 72 12.11 -7.03 16.12
N ARG A 73 12.09 -6.28 17.22
CA ARG A 73 10.88 -5.97 17.97
C ARG A 73 9.85 -5.25 17.11
N TYR A 74 10.28 -4.37 16.21
CA TYR A 74 9.39 -3.70 15.28
C TYR A 74 8.72 -4.71 14.34
N VAL A 75 9.48 -5.64 13.76
CA VAL A 75 8.92 -6.70 12.91
C VAL A 75 8.01 -7.64 13.70
N ASP A 76 8.33 -7.94 14.97
CA ASP A 76 7.50 -8.78 15.84
C ASP A 76 6.09 -8.22 16.06
N VAL A 77 5.96 -6.89 16.17
CA VAL A 77 4.66 -6.24 16.28
C VAL A 77 3.85 -6.43 15.00
N LEU A 78 4.47 -6.31 13.82
CA LEU A 78 3.82 -6.55 12.53
C LEU A 78 3.46 -8.03 12.34
N ALA A 79 4.29 -8.95 12.82
CA ALA A 79 3.97 -10.37 12.86
C ALA A 79 2.71 -10.63 13.72
N GLY A 80 2.65 -10.03 14.91
CA GLY A 80 1.46 -10.09 15.78
C GLY A 80 0.20 -9.44 15.17
N ALA A 81 0.38 -8.49 14.24
CA ALA A 81 -0.70 -7.89 13.46
C ALA A 81 -1.17 -8.76 12.28
N GLY A 82 -0.54 -9.92 12.03
CA GLY A 82 -0.89 -10.82 10.93
C GLY A 82 -0.43 -10.34 9.55
N VAL A 83 0.60 -9.50 9.48
CA VAL A 83 1.22 -9.12 8.21
C VAL A 83 1.81 -10.35 7.54
N SER A 84 1.45 -10.57 6.29
CA SER A 84 1.91 -11.72 5.48
C SER A 84 3.06 -11.39 4.54
N VAL A 85 3.11 -10.13 4.12
CA VAL A 85 4.15 -9.56 3.25
C VAL A 85 4.52 -8.20 3.82
N LEU A 86 5.78 -8.03 4.19
CA LEU A 86 6.32 -6.74 4.65
C LEU A 86 7.16 -6.11 3.55
N MET A 87 6.72 -4.96 3.06
CA MET A 87 7.42 -4.12 2.11
C MET A 87 8.29 -3.12 2.88
N CYS A 88 9.57 -3.45 3.06
CA CYS A 88 10.54 -2.55 3.66
C CYS A 88 10.96 -1.50 2.63
N ASN A 89 10.52 -0.26 2.79
CA ASN A 89 10.91 0.83 1.91
C ASN A 89 12.32 1.33 2.28
N THR A 90 13.23 1.38 1.32
CA THR A 90 14.66 1.61 1.62
C THR A 90 15.21 2.93 1.08
N ASN A 91 14.43 3.65 0.29
CA ASN A 91 14.86 4.90 -0.32
C ASN A 91 13.75 5.94 -0.42
N ALA A 92 14.18 7.20 -0.44
CA ALA A 92 13.48 8.25 -1.15
C ALA A 92 14.42 8.76 -2.26
N ARG A 93 15.05 9.93 -2.09
CA ARG A 93 16.17 10.36 -2.95
C ARG A 93 17.52 9.81 -2.51
N ARG A 94 17.61 9.35 -1.26
CA ARG A 94 18.79 8.73 -0.65
C ARG A 94 18.36 7.42 0.04
N THR A 95 19.31 6.53 0.34
CA THR A 95 19.04 5.25 0.99
C THR A 95 19.12 5.34 2.51
N ASN A 96 18.26 4.60 3.22
CA ASN A 96 18.31 4.46 4.69
C ASN A 96 19.28 3.38 5.17
N TYR A 97 20.06 2.81 4.25
CA TYR A 97 21.16 1.90 4.49
C TYR A 97 22.40 2.38 3.71
N ARG A 98 23.57 1.84 4.04
CA ARG A 98 24.82 2.15 3.33
C ARG A 98 24.84 1.44 1.96
N SER A 99 24.35 2.12 0.92
CA SER A 99 24.44 1.67 -0.48
C SER A 99 25.85 1.88 -1.04
N LYS A 100 26.21 1.07 -2.05
CA LYS A 100 27.42 1.25 -2.88
C LYS A 100 27.16 2.07 -4.14
N VAL A 101 25.90 2.26 -4.51
CA VAL A 101 25.50 2.91 -5.77
C VAL A 101 24.76 4.23 -5.55
N TRP A 102 24.18 4.43 -4.37
CA TRP A 102 23.44 5.64 -3.99
C TRP A 102 24.00 6.26 -2.72
N GLU A 103 23.78 7.57 -2.59
CA GLU A 103 24.02 8.29 -1.33
C GLU A 103 23.07 7.80 -0.24
N ALA A 104 23.61 7.61 0.97
CA ALA A 104 22.80 7.39 2.16
C ALA A 104 22.27 8.73 2.70
N PHE A 105 21.17 8.68 3.46
CA PHE A 105 20.59 9.88 4.09
C PHE A 105 21.60 10.71 4.90
N TRP A 106 22.61 10.07 5.47
CA TRP A 106 23.62 10.70 6.32
C TRP A 106 24.93 11.06 5.59
N ASP A 107 25.00 10.95 4.26
CA ASP A 107 26.21 11.39 3.55
C ASP A 107 26.35 12.92 3.61
N GLY A 108 27.41 13.35 4.30
CA GLY A 108 27.68 14.74 4.67
C GLY A 108 27.36 15.08 6.13
N TYR A 109 26.68 14.20 6.88
CA TYR A 109 26.32 14.42 8.29
C TYR A 109 27.51 14.17 9.22
N ASP A 110 27.74 15.11 10.15
CA ASP A 110 28.68 14.96 11.26
C ASP A 110 27.91 14.61 12.54
N LEU A 111 28.13 13.39 13.04
CA LEU A 111 27.49 12.89 14.25
C LEU A 111 27.86 13.71 15.49
N ASN A 112 29.14 14.10 15.60
CA ASN A 112 29.68 14.81 16.76
C ASN A 112 29.57 16.33 16.59
N GLY A 113 29.21 16.79 15.39
CA GLY A 113 29.06 18.19 15.04
C GLY A 113 27.82 18.83 15.68
N PRO A 114 27.80 20.16 15.83
CA PRO A 114 26.66 20.89 16.37
C PRO A 114 25.45 20.87 15.41
N ASP A 115 24.30 21.41 15.85
CA ASP A 115 23.09 21.46 15.03
C ASP A 115 23.24 22.39 13.81
N ASP A 116 24.09 23.41 13.88
CA ASP A 116 24.40 24.35 12.78
C ASP A 116 25.47 23.85 11.82
N GLN A 117 25.81 22.56 11.85
CA GLN A 117 26.72 21.95 10.88
C GLN A 117 26.25 22.16 9.42
N PRO A 118 27.17 22.23 8.43
CA PRO A 118 26.83 22.54 7.04
C PRO A 118 25.72 21.65 6.45
N PHE A 119 25.71 20.37 6.79
CA PHE A 119 24.69 19.42 6.33
C PHE A 119 23.25 19.80 6.74
N LEU A 120 23.07 20.41 7.91
CA LEU A 120 21.77 20.78 8.44
C LEU A 120 21.40 22.26 8.17
N ALA A 121 22.31 23.03 7.55
CA ALA A 121 22.13 24.47 7.36
C ALA A 121 20.86 24.82 6.58
N ALA A 122 20.56 24.06 5.53
CA ALA A 122 19.36 24.25 4.71
C ALA A 122 18.08 23.71 5.36
N VAL A 123 18.16 22.93 6.45
CA VAL A 123 16.97 22.43 7.14
C VAL A 123 16.34 23.56 7.96
N PRO A 124 15.03 23.84 7.79
CA PRO A 124 14.36 24.88 8.58
C PRO A 124 14.56 24.65 10.07
N GLU A 125 14.86 25.72 10.82
CA GLU A 125 15.21 25.66 12.24
C GLU A 125 14.19 24.84 13.06
N ALA A 126 12.89 25.10 12.85
CA ALA A 126 11.81 24.39 13.51
C ALA A 126 11.77 22.87 13.26
N ARG A 127 12.41 22.37 12.19
CA ARG A 127 12.48 20.94 11.84
C ARG A 127 13.88 20.35 12.01
N ARG A 128 14.89 21.16 12.30
CA ARG A 128 16.30 20.76 12.32
C ARG A 128 16.58 19.62 13.29
N LYS A 129 16.11 19.73 14.54
CA LYS A 129 16.27 18.67 15.55
C LYS A 129 15.60 17.36 15.14
N THR A 130 14.40 17.44 14.58
CA THR A 130 13.65 16.27 14.11
C THR A 130 14.35 15.59 12.93
N TYR A 131 14.85 16.37 11.96
CA TYR A 131 15.62 15.83 10.84
C TYR A 131 16.97 15.27 11.28
N ARG A 132 17.66 15.93 12.22
CA ARG A 132 18.87 15.40 12.85
C ARG A 132 18.62 14.06 13.52
N LYS A 133 17.54 13.92 14.29
CA LYS A 133 17.15 12.65 14.92
C LYS A 133 17.01 11.56 13.86
N LEU A 134 16.30 11.84 12.76
CA LEU A 134 16.13 10.88 11.67
C LEU A 134 17.48 10.39 11.12
N VAL A 135 18.31 11.32 10.66
CA VAL A 135 19.58 11.00 9.99
C VAL A 135 20.57 10.36 10.96
N GLY A 136 20.63 10.87 12.19
CA GLY A 136 21.44 10.31 13.27
C GLY A 136 21.03 8.88 13.61
N ASN A 137 19.74 8.59 13.70
CA ASN A 137 19.24 7.25 13.96
C ASN A 137 19.56 6.27 12.82
N MET A 138 19.42 6.69 11.56
CA MET A 138 19.85 5.86 10.42
C MET A 138 21.35 5.57 10.45
N PHE A 139 22.16 6.58 10.74
CA PHE A 139 23.61 6.42 10.90
C PHE A 139 23.95 5.48 12.07
N GLU A 140 23.25 5.61 13.18
CA GLU A 140 23.48 4.84 14.40
C GLU A 140 23.24 3.34 14.16
N VAL A 141 22.16 2.98 13.47
CA VAL A 141 21.90 1.59 13.05
C VAL A 141 23.07 1.05 12.22
N HIS A 142 23.56 1.83 11.25
CA HIS A 142 24.72 1.43 10.45
C HIS A 142 26.01 1.32 11.29
N ARG A 143 26.28 2.27 12.18
CA ARG A 143 27.46 2.31 13.07
C ARG A 143 27.54 1.08 13.97
N GLN A 144 26.40 0.60 14.45
CA GLN A 144 26.30 -0.63 15.24
C GLN A 144 26.45 -1.92 14.40
N GLY A 145 26.74 -1.80 13.10
CA GLY A 145 26.94 -2.94 12.21
C GLY A 145 25.65 -3.59 11.70
N VAL A 146 24.51 -2.92 11.84
CA VAL A 146 23.21 -3.45 11.40
C VAL A 146 22.88 -2.94 9.99
N ASP A 147 22.76 -3.86 9.05
CA ASP A 147 22.16 -3.61 7.73
C ASP A 147 20.63 -3.72 7.86
N TYR A 148 19.95 -2.56 7.94
CA TYR A 148 18.52 -2.49 8.27
C TYR A 148 17.64 -3.37 7.36
N PRO A 149 17.69 -3.27 6.01
CA PRO A 149 16.88 -4.12 5.15
C PRO A 149 17.19 -5.61 5.30
N ALA A 150 18.47 -5.99 5.47
CA ALA A 150 18.84 -7.39 5.69
C ALA A 150 18.27 -7.93 7.01
N ARG A 151 18.32 -7.13 8.08
CA ARG A 151 17.80 -7.50 9.39
C ARG A 151 16.28 -7.65 9.38
N VAL A 152 15.57 -6.72 8.72
CA VAL A 152 14.12 -6.82 8.50
C VAL A 152 13.80 -8.09 7.73
N ALA A 153 14.48 -8.37 6.62
CA ALA A 153 14.24 -9.58 5.82
C ALA A 153 14.47 -10.87 6.62
N GLN A 154 15.55 -10.93 7.40
CA GLN A 154 15.85 -12.07 8.29
C GLN A 154 14.73 -12.28 9.32
N ARG A 155 14.28 -11.20 9.97
CA ARG A 155 13.22 -11.30 10.98
C ARG A 155 11.87 -11.64 10.38
N CYS A 156 11.57 -11.16 9.17
CA CYS A 156 10.40 -11.60 8.40
C CYS A 156 10.41 -13.11 8.17
N ARG A 157 11.54 -13.66 7.66
CA ARG A 157 11.66 -15.11 7.44
C ARG A 157 11.48 -15.91 8.75
N HIS A 158 11.99 -15.41 9.88
CA HIS A 158 11.79 -16.04 11.19
C HIS A 158 10.30 -16.20 11.55
N HIS A 159 9.44 -15.25 11.16
CA HIS A 159 8.01 -15.26 11.42
C HIS A 159 7.16 -15.82 10.27
N GLY A 160 7.79 -16.32 9.20
CA GLY A 160 7.06 -16.74 8.00
C GLY A 160 6.40 -15.59 7.23
N ILE A 161 6.83 -14.36 7.45
CA ILE A 161 6.43 -13.18 6.65
C ILE A 161 7.30 -13.17 5.40
N SER A 162 6.69 -12.96 4.23
CA SER A 162 7.40 -12.81 2.97
C SER A 162 8.13 -11.46 2.92
N PRO A 163 9.48 -11.42 2.90
CA PRO A 163 10.23 -10.17 2.89
C PRO A 163 10.28 -9.54 1.50
N TRP A 164 9.84 -8.30 1.40
CA TRP A 164 9.92 -7.49 0.19
C TRP A 164 10.66 -6.18 0.45
N VAL A 165 11.28 -5.64 -0.60
CA VAL A 165 11.75 -4.24 -0.61
C VAL A 165 10.87 -3.43 -1.55
N SER A 166 10.43 -2.26 -1.09
CA SER A 166 9.72 -1.27 -1.90
C SER A 166 10.65 -0.10 -2.18
N LEU A 167 10.71 0.36 -3.43
CA LEU A 167 11.55 1.48 -3.84
C LEU A 167 10.70 2.65 -4.32
N ARG A 168 10.87 3.84 -3.71
CA ARG A 168 10.20 5.06 -4.19
C ARG A 168 10.85 5.49 -5.50
N MET A 169 10.05 5.55 -6.56
CA MET A 169 10.60 5.69 -7.92
C MET A 169 10.82 7.14 -8.36
N ASN A 170 10.34 8.14 -7.61
CA ASN A 170 10.51 9.56 -7.95
C ASN A 170 10.10 10.50 -6.79
N ASP A 171 10.51 10.21 -5.55
CA ASP A 171 10.04 10.97 -4.38
C ASP A 171 10.39 12.47 -4.54
N VAL A 172 9.45 13.35 -4.13
CA VAL A 172 9.58 14.81 -4.30
C VAL A 172 9.44 15.65 -3.03
N HIS A 173 9.61 15.05 -1.86
CA HIS A 173 9.66 15.84 -0.63
C HIS A 173 10.77 16.89 -0.66
N GLU A 174 10.57 17.99 0.07
CA GLU A 174 11.49 19.13 0.15
C GLU A 174 11.79 19.83 -1.20
N ASN A 175 10.95 19.63 -2.21
CA ASN A 175 11.11 20.26 -3.53
C ASN A 175 11.06 21.80 -3.53
N ASN A 176 10.56 22.41 -2.46
CA ASN A 176 10.55 23.86 -2.26
C ASN A 176 11.86 24.39 -1.65
N ASN A 177 12.78 23.51 -1.24
CA ASN A 177 14.07 23.82 -0.65
C ASN A 177 15.16 23.02 -1.36
N LEU A 178 15.78 23.61 -2.38
CA LEU A 178 16.72 22.91 -3.27
C LEU A 178 18.03 22.53 -2.57
N ASP A 179 18.37 23.22 -1.49
CA ASP A 179 19.60 22.95 -0.73
C ASP A 179 19.41 21.89 0.34
N HIS A 180 18.16 21.42 0.56
CA HIS A 180 17.87 20.43 1.58
C HIS A 180 18.75 19.16 1.41
N PRO A 181 19.36 18.63 2.48
CA PRO A 181 20.21 17.43 2.43
C PRO A 181 19.49 16.13 2.04
N PHE A 182 18.17 16.20 1.86
CA PHE A 182 17.34 15.10 1.38
C PHE A 182 17.69 14.74 -0.07
N HIS A 183 18.11 15.74 -0.86
CA HIS A 183 18.32 15.61 -2.29
C HIS A 183 19.63 14.90 -2.62
N SER A 184 19.59 13.96 -3.57
CA SER A 184 20.78 13.33 -4.12
C SER A 184 21.48 14.21 -5.15
N THR A 185 22.72 13.86 -5.46
CA THR A 185 23.54 14.48 -6.49
C THR A 185 22.87 14.39 -7.86
N LEU A 186 22.24 13.26 -8.21
CA LEU A 186 21.49 13.14 -9.45
C LEU A 186 20.35 14.17 -9.52
N TRP A 187 19.57 14.30 -8.43
CA TRP A 187 18.45 15.23 -8.42
C TRP A 187 18.89 16.69 -8.56
N ARG A 188 20.12 17.05 -8.17
CA ARG A 188 20.64 18.42 -8.31
C ARG A 188 20.91 18.84 -9.75
N LYS A 189 20.64 17.98 -10.75
CA LYS A 189 20.76 18.25 -12.18
C LYS A 189 19.42 18.72 -12.77
N PRO A 190 19.15 20.03 -12.86
CA PRO A 190 17.86 20.56 -13.32
C PRO A 190 17.51 20.18 -14.76
N GLU A 191 18.51 19.87 -15.59
CA GLU A 191 18.33 19.36 -16.96
C GLU A 191 17.65 17.98 -17.00
N LEU A 192 17.62 17.26 -15.87
CA LEU A 192 16.93 15.98 -15.74
C LEU A 192 15.49 16.12 -15.21
N PHE A 193 15.01 17.33 -14.97
CA PHE A 193 13.64 17.54 -14.49
C PHE A 193 12.63 17.47 -15.62
N ARG A 194 11.50 16.83 -15.33
CA ARG A 194 10.34 16.87 -16.23
C ARG A 194 9.76 18.28 -16.31
N GLN A 195 9.17 18.59 -17.46
CA GLN A 195 8.64 19.90 -17.79
C GLN A 195 7.10 19.91 -17.75
N GLY A 196 6.50 21.08 -17.49
CA GLY A 196 5.05 21.29 -17.61
C GLY A 196 4.19 20.82 -16.43
N HIS A 197 4.82 20.48 -15.29
CA HIS A 197 4.13 20.12 -14.04
C HIS A 197 4.30 21.24 -13.00
N PRO A 198 3.22 21.76 -12.37
CA PRO A 198 3.34 22.86 -11.41
C PRO A 198 3.52 22.38 -9.95
N GLY A 199 3.89 23.31 -9.07
CA GLY A 199 3.80 23.16 -7.61
C GLY A 199 4.73 22.09 -7.03
N TYR A 200 4.21 21.30 -6.08
CA TYR A 200 4.95 20.22 -5.39
C TYR A 200 5.61 19.25 -6.37
N TYR A 201 4.91 18.97 -7.48
CA TYR A 201 5.38 18.12 -8.54
C TYR A 201 6.24 18.84 -9.58
N ALA A 202 6.79 20.05 -9.38
CA ALA A 202 7.55 20.70 -10.45
C ALA A 202 8.90 20.01 -10.75
N ARG A 203 9.59 19.51 -9.71
CA ARG A 203 10.99 19.08 -9.79
C ARG A 203 11.18 17.59 -9.46
N ALA A 204 10.51 16.72 -10.18
CA ALA A 204 10.84 15.29 -10.19
C ALA A 204 11.62 14.98 -11.46
N LEU A 205 12.32 13.86 -11.43
CA LEU A 205 13.17 13.43 -12.52
C LEU A 205 12.32 12.94 -13.70
N ASP A 206 12.74 13.26 -14.92
CA ASP A 206 12.11 12.77 -16.14
C ASP A 206 12.73 11.43 -16.56
N TYR A 207 11.89 10.40 -16.59
CA TYR A 207 12.29 9.05 -16.98
C TYR A 207 12.60 8.92 -18.48
N VAL A 208 12.41 9.95 -19.29
CA VAL A 208 12.92 9.98 -20.68
C VAL A 208 14.46 9.91 -20.72
N HIS A 209 15.14 10.43 -19.69
CA HIS A 209 16.59 10.41 -19.62
C HIS A 209 17.10 9.04 -19.16
N ALA A 210 18.01 8.46 -19.95
CA ALA A 210 18.65 7.19 -19.60
C ALA A 210 19.38 7.28 -18.26
N GLU A 211 20.02 8.41 -17.95
CA GLU A 211 20.71 8.64 -16.68
C GLU A 211 19.80 8.45 -15.45
N VAL A 212 18.56 8.94 -15.54
CA VAL A 212 17.55 8.74 -14.47
C VAL A 212 17.22 7.26 -14.35
N ARG A 213 16.90 6.59 -15.46
CA ARG A 213 16.54 5.17 -15.47
C ARG A 213 17.68 4.27 -15.00
N ASP A 214 18.92 4.58 -15.36
CA ASP A 214 20.11 3.83 -14.98
C ASP A 214 20.43 3.99 -13.50
N HIS A 215 20.20 5.18 -12.94
CA HIS A 215 20.33 5.42 -11.50
C HIS A 215 19.38 4.53 -10.68
N TYR A 216 18.09 4.47 -11.04
CA TYR A 216 17.13 3.58 -10.37
C TYR A 216 17.43 2.11 -10.65
N ARG A 217 17.84 1.76 -11.88
CA ARG A 217 18.23 0.38 -12.22
C ARG A 217 19.42 -0.10 -11.38
N ALA A 218 20.39 0.77 -11.10
CA ALA A 218 21.54 0.44 -10.25
C ALA A 218 21.11 0.08 -8.82
N LEU A 219 20.19 0.86 -8.22
CA LEU A 219 19.65 0.58 -6.89
C LEU A 219 18.84 -0.73 -6.86
N ILE A 220 18.03 -0.97 -7.90
CA ILE A 220 17.27 -2.21 -8.06
C ILE A 220 18.21 -3.41 -8.13
N ALA A 221 19.26 -3.32 -8.96
CA ALA A 221 20.25 -4.38 -9.10
C ALA A 221 21.00 -4.66 -7.79
N GLU A 222 21.44 -3.61 -7.08
CA GLU A 222 22.07 -3.75 -5.76
C GLU A 222 21.13 -4.47 -4.78
N THR A 223 19.87 -4.03 -4.71
CA THR A 223 18.87 -4.58 -3.79
C THR A 223 18.65 -6.08 -4.04
N LEU A 224 18.42 -6.46 -5.30
CA LEU A 224 18.23 -7.85 -5.73
C LEU A 224 19.50 -8.71 -5.58
N GLN A 225 20.69 -8.11 -5.57
CA GLN A 225 21.95 -8.81 -5.34
C GLN A 225 22.23 -8.99 -3.84
N ARG A 226 21.97 -7.96 -3.03
CA ARG A 226 22.37 -7.87 -1.63
C ARG A 226 21.43 -8.62 -0.71
N TYR A 227 20.13 -8.54 -0.97
CA TYR A 227 19.11 -9.06 -0.05
C TYR A 227 18.49 -10.35 -0.57
N ASP A 228 18.09 -11.20 0.36
CA ASP A 228 17.35 -12.43 0.10
C ASP A 228 15.85 -12.13 0.25
N LEU A 229 15.22 -11.74 -0.87
CA LEU A 229 13.86 -11.21 -0.92
C LEU A 229 12.94 -12.13 -1.71
N ASP A 230 11.70 -12.24 -1.28
CA ASP A 230 10.67 -12.93 -2.05
C ASP A 230 10.07 -12.02 -3.15
N GLY A 231 10.25 -10.71 -3.02
CA GLY A 231 9.91 -9.77 -4.09
C GLY A 231 10.42 -8.35 -3.91
N LEU A 232 10.28 -7.58 -4.99
CA LEU A 232 10.64 -6.17 -5.09
C LEU A 232 9.43 -5.40 -5.61
N GLU A 233 9.09 -4.27 -4.99
CA GLU A 233 8.06 -3.35 -5.47
C GLU A 233 8.70 -2.06 -6.03
N LEU A 234 8.28 -1.66 -7.23
CA LEU A 234 8.52 -0.32 -7.78
C LEU A 234 7.35 0.58 -7.39
N ASP A 235 7.54 1.43 -6.39
CA ASP A 235 6.53 2.38 -5.93
C ASP A 235 6.51 3.62 -6.83
N PHE A 236 5.80 3.51 -7.96
CA PHE A 236 5.57 4.64 -8.85
C PHE A 236 4.62 5.67 -8.24
N MET A 237 3.92 5.39 -7.14
CA MET A 237 3.06 6.37 -6.47
C MET A 237 3.86 7.33 -5.57
N ARG A 238 5.19 7.27 -5.57
CA ARG A 238 6.10 8.24 -4.94
C ARG A 238 7.19 8.67 -5.93
N GLU A 239 6.91 9.52 -6.93
CA GLU A 239 5.62 10.11 -7.32
C GLU A 239 5.19 9.69 -8.75
N PRO A 240 3.88 9.64 -9.07
CA PRO A 240 3.35 9.00 -10.29
C PRO A 240 3.53 9.77 -11.59
N TYR A 241 4.17 10.93 -11.54
CA TYR A 241 4.42 11.77 -12.71
C TYR A 241 5.87 11.57 -13.15
N LEU A 242 6.11 10.61 -14.06
CA LEU A 242 7.46 10.22 -14.48
C LEU A 242 7.97 10.95 -15.73
N PHE A 243 7.07 11.58 -16.49
CA PHE A 243 7.38 12.20 -17.78
C PHE A 243 6.91 13.65 -17.85
N SER A 244 7.56 14.43 -18.71
CA SER A 244 7.09 15.77 -19.08
C SER A 244 5.66 15.75 -19.60
N LYS A 245 4.90 16.83 -19.32
CA LYS A 245 3.51 16.96 -19.76
C LYS A 245 3.38 16.80 -21.28
N GLY A 246 2.53 15.88 -21.72
CA GLY A 246 2.31 15.56 -23.13
C GLY A 246 3.30 14.54 -23.71
N LYS A 247 4.24 14.03 -22.91
CA LYS A 247 5.23 13.00 -23.30
C LYS A 247 4.94 11.63 -22.70
N GLU A 248 3.83 11.47 -21.98
CA GLU A 248 3.49 10.25 -21.24
C GLU A 248 3.30 9.04 -22.17
N GLN A 249 2.82 9.24 -23.39
CA GLN A 249 2.65 8.16 -24.38
C GLN A 249 3.98 7.63 -24.93
N GLU A 250 4.94 8.51 -25.18
CA GLU A 250 6.32 8.15 -25.57
C GLU A 250 7.02 7.48 -24.37
N GLY A 251 6.90 8.12 -23.20
CA GLY A 251 7.42 7.64 -21.93
C GLY A 251 6.93 6.24 -21.56
N ARG A 252 5.65 5.91 -21.85
CA ARG A 252 5.09 4.57 -21.65
C ARG A 252 5.93 3.48 -22.33
N GLN A 253 6.37 3.70 -23.57
CA GLN A 253 7.16 2.71 -24.30
C GLN A 253 8.54 2.57 -23.67
N ILE A 254 9.17 3.70 -23.35
CA ILE A 254 10.47 3.74 -22.67
C ILE A 254 10.41 2.99 -21.33
N LEU A 255 9.37 3.23 -20.54
CA LEU A 255 9.21 2.61 -19.22
C LEU A 255 8.97 1.11 -19.33
N THR A 256 8.12 0.69 -20.28
CA THR A 256 7.83 -0.72 -20.52
C THR A 256 9.08 -1.48 -20.96
N ASP A 257 9.86 -0.91 -21.88
CA ASP A 257 11.13 -1.50 -22.32
C ASP A 257 12.12 -1.60 -21.15
N TRP A 258 12.21 -0.55 -20.32
CA TRP A 258 13.04 -0.56 -19.11
C TRP A 258 12.60 -1.63 -18.11
N LEU A 259 11.29 -1.80 -17.90
CA LEU A 259 10.71 -2.83 -17.03
C LEU A 259 11.04 -4.25 -17.49
N ARG A 260 11.18 -4.52 -18.80
CA ARG A 260 11.70 -5.83 -19.28
C ARG A 260 13.11 -6.10 -18.75
N GLY A 261 13.97 -5.07 -18.75
CA GLY A 261 15.30 -5.15 -18.16
C GLY A 261 15.27 -5.38 -16.64
N ILE A 262 14.34 -4.74 -15.93
CA ILE A 262 14.16 -4.97 -14.48
C ILE A 262 13.65 -6.38 -14.19
N ARG A 263 12.72 -6.89 -15.01
CA ARG A 263 12.23 -8.27 -14.91
C ARG A 263 13.36 -9.29 -15.05
N ALA A 264 14.27 -9.08 -16.00
CA ALA A 264 15.44 -9.93 -16.17
C ALA A 264 16.34 -9.94 -14.91
N LEU A 265 16.55 -8.78 -14.27
CA LEU A 265 17.31 -8.71 -13.01
C LEU A 265 16.66 -9.54 -11.89
N ALA A 266 15.33 -9.48 -11.77
CA ALA A 266 14.59 -10.26 -10.77
C ALA A 266 14.60 -11.76 -11.10
N ASP A 267 14.52 -12.14 -12.37
CA ASP A 267 14.64 -13.54 -12.81
C ASP A 267 16.04 -14.11 -12.55
N ASP A 268 17.09 -13.32 -12.76
CA ASP A 268 18.45 -13.72 -12.44
C ASP A 268 18.68 -13.81 -10.92
N ALA A 269 18.06 -12.94 -10.14
CA ALA A 269 18.05 -13.07 -8.68
C ALA A 269 17.38 -14.37 -8.24
N ALA A 270 16.23 -14.72 -8.83
CA ALA A 270 15.53 -15.97 -8.55
C ALA A 270 16.41 -17.20 -8.86
N LYS A 271 17.10 -17.22 -10.01
CA LYS A 271 18.05 -18.29 -10.35
C LYS A 271 19.17 -18.41 -9.33
N ARG A 272 19.76 -17.28 -8.91
CA ARG A 272 20.86 -17.26 -7.93
C ARG A 272 20.42 -17.72 -6.54
N ARG A 273 19.19 -17.39 -6.13
CA ARG A 273 18.66 -17.72 -4.80
C ARG A 273 18.01 -19.10 -4.72
N GLY A 274 17.63 -19.69 -5.85
CA GLY A 274 16.96 -20.99 -5.90
C GLY A 274 15.47 -20.94 -5.53
N HIS A 275 14.86 -19.75 -5.43
CA HIS A 275 13.43 -19.56 -5.24
C HIS A 275 12.92 -18.38 -6.07
N ALA A 276 11.60 -18.26 -6.22
CA ALA A 276 10.99 -17.17 -6.99
C ALA A 276 11.24 -15.81 -6.32
N VAL A 277 11.48 -14.79 -7.16
CA VAL A 277 11.55 -13.36 -6.77
C VAL A 277 10.51 -12.62 -7.60
N LYS A 278 9.45 -12.15 -6.95
CA LYS A 278 8.33 -11.45 -7.60
C LYS A 278 8.66 -9.99 -7.85
N LEU A 279 8.05 -9.40 -8.87
CA LEU A 279 8.14 -7.96 -9.16
C LEU A 279 6.74 -7.34 -9.05
N GLY A 280 6.61 -6.32 -8.21
CA GLY A 280 5.37 -5.57 -8.00
C GLY A 280 5.49 -4.12 -8.45
N VAL A 281 4.35 -3.50 -8.73
CA VAL A 281 4.26 -2.06 -8.98
C VAL A 281 3.11 -1.46 -8.17
N ARG A 282 3.30 -0.25 -7.63
CA ARG A 282 2.20 0.58 -7.12
C ARG A 282 1.85 1.69 -8.10
N VAL A 283 0.58 1.75 -8.49
CA VAL A 283 0.06 2.62 -9.56
C VAL A 283 -1.23 3.34 -9.12
N PRO A 284 -1.67 4.39 -9.84
CA PRO A 284 -2.91 5.10 -9.50
C PRO A 284 -4.12 4.19 -9.42
N SER A 285 -5.07 4.52 -8.53
CA SER A 285 -6.30 3.76 -8.31
C SER A 285 -7.15 3.56 -9.57
N CYS A 286 -7.12 4.50 -10.51
CA CYS A 286 -7.83 4.42 -11.78
C CYS A 286 -6.90 3.96 -12.92
N PRO A 287 -7.25 2.90 -13.68
CA PRO A 287 -6.41 2.38 -14.76
C PRO A 287 -6.21 3.38 -15.90
N ASP A 288 -7.21 4.22 -16.20
CA ASP A 288 -7.08 5.24 -17.24
C ASP A 288 -6.10 6.34 -16.82
N THR A 289 -6.06 6.67 -15.52
CA THR A 289 -5.05 7.60 -14.98
C THR A 289 -3.66 7.00 -15.00
N ALA A 290 -3.53 5.74 -14.58
CA ALA A 290 -2.25 5.03 -14.65
C ALA A 290 -1.71 5.04 -16.10
N LEU A 291 -2.54 4.65 -17.07
CA LEU A 291 -2.17 4.66 -18.48
C LEU A 291 -1.87 6.08 -19.00
N GLY A 292 -2.68 7.07 -18.61
CA GLY A 292 -2.47 8.47 -18.97
C GLY A 292 -1.18 9.09 -18.41
N LEU A 293 -0.63 8.51 -17.34
CA LEU A 293 0.67 8.88 -16.77
C LEU A 293 1.85 8.05 -17.31
N GLY A 294 1.59 7.17 -18.28
CA GLY A 294 2.60 6.28 -18.88
C GLY A 294 2.84 4.97 -18.11
N LEU A 295 2.01 4.65 -17.13
CA LEU A 295 2.10 3.43 -16.31
C LEU A 295 1.17 2.34 -16.86
N ASP A 296 1.63 1.60 -17.87
CA ASP A 296 0.84 0.56 -18.55
C ASP A 296 0.89 -0.80 -17.84
N ALA A 297 0.36 -0.84 -16.61
CA ALA A 297 0.25 -2.06 -15.83
C ALA A 297 -0.48 -3.22 -16.57
N PRO A 298 -1.53 -2.98 -17.38
CA PRO A 298 -2.12 -4.03 -18.22
C PRO A 298 -1.14 -4.65 -19.22
N ALA A 299 -0.34 -3.85 -19.93
CA ALA A 299 0.68 -4.38 -20.83
C ALA A 299 1.76 -5.16 -20.06
N TRP A 300 2.21 -4.66 -18.92
CA TRP A 300 3.20 -5.33 -18.07
C TRP A 300 2.69 -6.66 -17.53
N ALA A 301 1.42 -6.73 -17.17
CA ALA A 301 0.77 -7.98 -16.76
C ALA A 301 0.68 -8.98 -17.92
N LYS A 302 0.26 -8.53 -19.11
CA LYS A 302 0.18 -9.36 -20.32
C LYS A 302 1.54 -9.93 -20.73
N GLU A 303 2.60 -9.12 -20.63
CA GLU A 303 3.98 -9.51 -20.92
C GLU A 303 4.64 -10.31 -19.76
N ARG A 304 3.93 -10.54 -18.65
CA ARG A 304 4.44 -11.21 -17.44
C ARG A 304 5.68 -10.53 -16.84
N LEU A 305 5.71 -9.19 -16.89
CA LEU A 305 6.76 -8.39 -16.26
C LEU A 305 6.50 -8.24 -14.76
N VAL A 306 5.23 -8.13 -14.36
CA VAL A 306 4.83 -7.95 -12.95
C VAL A 306 3.97 -9.11 -12.46
N ASP A 307 4.14 -9.43 -11.17
CA ASP A 307 3.41 -10.46 -10.45
C ASP A 307 2.41 -9.85 -9.42
N LEU A 308 2.57 -8.55 -9.11
CA LEU A 308 1.71 -7.75 -8.23
C LEU A 308 1.42 -6.38 -8.84
N VAL A 309 0.16 -5.95 -8.83
CA VAL A 309 -0.24 -4.55 -9.06
C VAL A 309 -1.01 -4.06 -7.85
N VAL A 310 -0.53 -2.99 -7.24
CA VAL A 310 -1.20 -2.28 -6.15
C VAL A 310 -1.87 -1.04 -6.74
N ALA A 311 -3.20 -1.05 -6.83
CA ALA A 311 -4.00 0.12 -7.23
C ALA A 311 -4.30 0.94 -5.97
N ALA A 312 -3.84 2.19 -5.91
CA ALA A 312 -3.90 2.98 -4.68
C ALA A 312 -4.13 4.49 -4.93
N PRO A 313 -4.70 5.22 -3.94
CA PRO A 313 -4.56 6.66 -3.86
C PRO A 313 -3.09 7.07 -3.62
N ARG A 314 -2.77 8.36 -3.80
CA ARG A 314 -1.43 8.88 -3.47
C ARG A 314 -1.26 9.11 -1.98
N TRP A 315 -2.04 10.01 -1.37
CA TRP A 315 -1.86 10.41 0.03
C TRP A 315 -2.99 11.24 0.64
N SER A 316 -3.64 12.11 -0.14
CA SER A 316 -4.52 13.18 0.35
C SER A 316 -5.77 12.64 1.05
N THR A 317 -6.22 11.46 0.60
CA THR A 317 -7.36 10.74 1.17
C THR A 317 -7.28 9.28 0.78
N LEU A 318 -7.93 8.42 1.55
CA LEU A 318 -8.23 7.06 1.15
C LEU A 318 -9.35 7.05 0.10
N GLU A 319 -9.34 6.06 -0.78
CA GLU A 319 -10.35 5.91 -1.82
C GLU A 319 -11.21 4.69 -1.56
N PHE A 320 -12.52 4.90 -1.34
CA PHE A 320 -13.46 3.79 -1.22
C PHE A 320 -13.83 3.23 -2.59
N ALA A 321 -14.18 4.11 -3.53
CA ALA A 321 -14.74 3.76 -4.84
C ALA A 321 -13.68 3.52 -5.93
N MET A 322 -12.65 2.71 -5.63
CA MET A 322 -11.66 2.33 -6.63
C MET A 322 -12.27 1.36 -7.67
N PRO A 323 -12.00 1.53 -8.99
CA PRO A 323 -12.54 0.66 -10.05
C PRO A 323 -11.80 -0.68 -10.14
N LEU A 324 -11.79 -1.46 -9.05
CA LEU A 324 -11.02 -2.70 -8.94
C LEU A 324 -11.50 -3.83 -9.86
N ASP A 325 -12.79 -3.86 -10.21
CA ASP A 325 -13.30 -4.83 -11.19
C ASP A 325 -12.76 -4.55 -12.59
N LYS A 326 -12.57 -3.26 -12.94
CA LYS A 326 -11.93 -2.85 -14.19
C LYS A 326 -10.47 -3.26 -14.20
N TRP A 327 -9.75 -3.02 -13.10
CA TRP A 327 -8.39 -3.53 -12.93
C TRP A 327 -8.32 -5.04 -13.09
N ARG A 328 -9.20 -5.79 -12.43
CA ARG A 328 -9.18 -7.25 -12.50
C ARG A 328 -9.32 -7.76 -13.92
N LYS A 329 -10.27 -7.21 -14.68
CA LYS A 329 -10.49 -7.53 -16.10
C LYS A 329 -9.26 -7.24 -16.96
N LEU A 330 -8.59 -6.11 -16.72
CA LEU A 330 -7.41 -5.71 -17.50
C LEU A 330 -6.16 -6.54 -17.17
N LEU A 331 -6.02 -6.98 -15.93
CA LEU A 331 -4.82 -7.71 -15.47
C LEU A 331 -4.93 -9.23 -15.68
N GLY A 332 -6.15 -9.79 -15.83
CA GLY A 332 -6.38 -11.23 -15.82
C GLY A 332 -6.09 -11.86 -14.45
N ASP A 333 -6.19 -13.18 -14.31
CA ASP A 333 -6.11 -13.83 -12.98
C ASP A 333 -4.71 -14.24 -12.53
N HIS A 334 -3.65 -14.03 -13.33
CA HIS A 334 -2.29 -14.44 -12.99
C HIS A 334 -1.50 -13.40 -12.18
N VAL A 335 -1.99 -12.16 -12.09
CA VAL A 335 -1.38 -11.08 -11.31
C VAL A 335 -2.16 -10.86 -10.03
N THR A 336 -1.46 -10.77 -8.90
CA THR A 336 -2.09 -10.35 -7.64
C THR A 336 -2.53 -8.90 -7.78
N LEU A 337 -3.83 -8.64 -7.63
CA LEU A 337 -4.38 -7.29 -7.54
C LEU A 337 -4.55 -6.92 -6.07
N ALA A 338 -3.83 -5.91 -5.60
CA ALA A 338 -4.01 -5.35 -4.28
C ALA A 338 -4.73 -4.01 -4.35
N GLY A 339 -5.68 -3.77 -3.43
CA GLY A 339 -6.21 -2.42 -3.21
C GLY A 339 -5.45 -1.74 -2.09
N GLY A 340 -4.82 -0.60 -2.41
CA GLY A 340 -4.05 0.20 -1.48
C GLY A 340 -4.93 1.13 -0.65
N LEU A 341 -4.75 1.12 0.67
CA LEU A 341 -5.33 2.10 1.58
C LEU A 341 -4.23 3.06 2.04
N ASP A 342 -4.57 4.36 2.06
CA ASP A 342 -3.79 5.37 2.80
C ASP A 342 -4.52 5.71 4.12
N VAL A 343 -3.86 6.49 4.96
CA VAL A 343 -4.25 6.74 6.36
C VAL A 343 -5.05 8.03 6.55
N ASN A 344 -5.18 8.84 5.50
CA ASN A 344 -5.91 10.10 5.55
C ASN A 344 -7.36 9.91 5.12
N TYR A 345 -8.27 10.57 5.82
CA TYR A 345 -9.65 10.76 5.41
C TYR A 345 -9.86 12.24 5.08
N CYS A 346 -10.30 12.48 3.86
CA CYS A 346 -10.71 13.78 3.37
C CYS A 346 -11.87 13.64 2.36
N PRO A 347 -13.06 14.21 2.63
CA PRO A 347 -14.22 14.06 1.74
C PRO A 347 -14.13 14.94 0.49
N SER A 348 -13.35 16.03 0.53
CA SER A 348 -13.15 16.92 -0.62
C SER A 348 -11.79 17.61 -0.57
N PRO A 349 -11.19 18.00 -1.70
CA PRO A 349 -9.90 18.71 -1.72
C PRO A 349 -9.86 20.02 -0.91
N ALA A 350 -11.03 20.63 -0.66
CA ALA A 350 -11.14 21.87 0.11
C ALA A 350 -11.23 21.65 1.63
N THR A 351 -11.34 20.41 2.09
CA THR A 351 -11.46 20.07 3.51
C THR A 351 -10.09 19.69 4.08
N PRO A 352 -9.76 20.09 5.32
CA PRO A 352 -8.57 19.57 5.99
C PRO A 352 -8.65 18.05 6.17
N ALA A 353 -7.61 17.34 5.75
CA ALA A 353 -7.48 15.91 5.97
C ALA A 353 -7.27 15.59 7.46
N ARG A 354 -7.76 14.44 7.90
CA ARG A 354 -7.48 13.87 9.23
C ARG A 354 -7.13 12.39 9.11
N PRO A 355 -6.51 11.77 10.13
CA PRO A 355 -6.37 10.33 10.16
C PRO A 355 -7.72 9.60 10.10
N VAL A 356 -7.70 8.43 9.49
CA VAL A 356 -8.85 7.52 9.43
C VAL A 356 -9.25 7.00 10.80
N THR A 357 -10.55 6.81 10.98
CA THR A 357 -11.09 5.99 12.06
C THR A 357 -11.02 4.50 11.71
N ARG A 358 -11.16 3.63 12.71
CA ARG A 358 -11.21 2.17 12.48
C ARG A 358 -12.40 1.74 11.62
N GLU A 359 -13.55 2.40 11.74
CA GLU A 359 -14.73 2.08 10.92
C GLU A 359 -14.50 2.46 9.46
N GLU A 360 -13.84 3.58 9.18
CA GLU A 360 -13.49 4.02 7.83
C GLU A 360 -12.45 3.09 7.19
N ALA A 361 -11.40 2.70 7.94
CA ALA A 361 -10.42 1.74 7.46
C ALA A 361 -11.05 0.36 7.20
N THR A 362 -11.93 -0.11 8.09
CA THR A 362 -12.71 -1.34 7.88
C THR A 362 -13.58 -1.25 6.63
N GLY A 363 -14.31 -0.15 6.44
CA GLY A 363 -15.17 0.05 5.27
C GLY A 363 -14.40 0.06 3.96
N ALA A 364 -13.23 0.69 3.94
CA ALA A 364 -12.34 0.71 2.78
C ALA A 364 -11.75 -0.68 2.48
N ALA A 365 -11.33 -1.43 3.50
CA ALA A 365 -10.84 -2.80 3.32
C ALA A 365 -11.95 -3.73 2.78
N VAL A 366 -13.20 -3.58 3.26
CA VAL A 366 -14.35 -4.28 2.69
C VAL A 366 -14.58 -3.88 1.24
N ALA A 367 -14.57 -2.59 0.93
CA ALA A 367 -14.74 -2.09 -0.44
C ALA A 367 -13.70 -2.66 -1.41
N VAL A 368 -12.44 -2.77 -0.96
CA VAL A 368 -11.33 -3.36 -1.71
C VAL A 368 -11.55 -4.84 -1.99
N LEU A 369 -11.74 -5.66 -0.95
CA LEU A 369 -11.84 -7.11 -1.09
C LEU A 369 -13.11 -7.54 -1.84
N SER A 370 -14.24 -6.90 -1.54
CA SER A 370 -15.49 -7.16 -2.28
C SER A 370 -15.52 -6.48 -3.66
N GLY A 371 -14.55 -5.62 -3.97
CA GLY A 371 -14.37 -4.97 -5.27
C GLY A 371 -13.58 -5.79 -6.28
N GLY A 372 -13.03 -6.94 -5.86
CA GLY A 372 -12.27 -7.86 -6.72
C GLY A 372 -10.75 -7.81 -6.56
N ALA A 373 -10.24 -7.11 -5.55
CA ALA A 373 -8.84 -7.27 -5.15
C ALA A 373 -8.62 -8.60 -4.43
N ASP A 374 -7.45 -9.19 -4.63
CA ASP A 374 -7.01 -10.42 -3.98
C ASP A 374 -6.58 -10.16 -2.52
N VAL A 375 -5.98 -8.99 -2.26
CA VAL A 375 -5.42 -8.62 -0.95
C VAL A 375 -5.59 -7.13 -0.64
N VAL A 376 -5.51 -6.81 0.64
CA VAL A 376 -5.39 -5.44 1.13
C VAL A 376 -3.91 -5.05 1.22
N TYR A 377 -3.58 -3.85 0.74
CA TYR A 377 -2.26 -3.22 0.90
C TYR A 377 -2.38 -1.97 1.75
N LEU A 378 -1.52 -1.83 2.76
CA LEU A 378 -1.51 -0.66 3.63
C LEU A 378 -0.30 0.23 3.39
N PHE A 379 -0.56 1.50 3.08
CA PHE A 379 0.44 2.57 3.04
C PHE A 379 0.17 3.59 4.16
N ASN A 380 1.21 4.03 4.86
CA ASN A 380 1.11 4.93 6.03
C ASN A 380 0.35 4.39 7.26
N TYR A 381 0.15 3.07 7.37
CA TYR A 381 -0.39 2.44 8.58
C TYR A 381 0.74 1.96 9.50
N PHE A 382 1.52 2.89 10.03
CA PHE A 382 2.67 2.59 10.88
C PHE A 382 2.26 2.27 12.33
N GLN A 383 3.18 1.65 13.06
CA GLN A 383 3.02 1.45 14.51
C GLN A 383 3.06 2.77 15.28
N HIS A 384 3.70 3.79 14.70
CA HIS A 384 3.89 5.11 15.29
C HIS A 384 3.48 6.23 14.32
N GLY A 385 2.83 7.26 14.86
CA GLY A 385 2.43 8.44 14.10
C GLY A 385 1.07 8.31 13.44
N HIS A 386 0.86 7.34 12.54
CA HIS A 386 -0.38 7.23 11.76
C HIS A 386 -0.76 5.77 11.44
N PRO A 387 -2.04 5.36 11.62
CA PRO A 387 -3.03 6.03 12.45
C PRO A 387 -2.58 5.92 13.92
N ARG A 388 -2.91 6.91 14.78
CA ARG A 388 -2.48 6.95 16.19
C ARG A 388 -3.20 5.93 17.08
N TRP A 389 -3.27 4.67 16.65
CA TRP A 389 -3.91 3.58 17.37
C TRP A 389 -2.91 2.97 18.38
N PRO A 390 -3.33 2.69 19.61
CA PRO A 390 -2.50 1.93 20.56
C PRO A 390 -2.11 0.57 19.97
N ILE A 391 -0.88 0.09 20.21
CA ILE A 391 -0.35 -1.14 19.61
C ILE A 391 -1.32 -2.34 19.71
N PRO A 392 -1.95 -2.65 20.87
CA PRO A 392 -2.89 -3.76 20.93
C PRO A 392 -4.11 -3.59 20.02
N GLU A 393 -4.59 -2.36 19.84
CA GLU A 393 -5.68 -2.05 18.92
C GLU A 393 -5.23 -2.07 17.46
N TYR A 394 -4.03 -1.56 17.18
CA TYR A 394 -3.40 -1.60 15.88
C TYR A 394 -3.27 -3.05 15.37
N GLN A 395 -2.70 -3.95 16.17
CA GLN A 395 -2.56 -5.36 15.80
C GLN A 395 -3.92 -6.04 15.59
N ARG A 396 -4.90 -5.80 16.48
CA ARG A 396 -6.25 -6.35 16.32
C ARG A 396 -6.92 -5.85 15.05
N ALA A 397 -6.81 -4.57 14.73
CA ALA A 397 -7.42 -3.99 13.54
C ALA A 397 -6.79 -4.57 12.27
N LEU A 398 -5.45 -4.50 12.14
CA LEU A 398 -4.73 -4.97 10.96
C LEU A 398 -4.97 -6.47 10.72
N LYS A 399 -5.02 -7.29 11.77
CA LYS A 399 -5.27 -8.74 11.62
C LYS A 399 -6.57 -9.03 10.88
N THR A 400 -7.60 -8.20 11.05
CA THR A 400 -8.87 -8.38 10.35
C THR A 400 -8.79 -8.06 8.86
N PHE A 401 -7.84 -7.23 8.42
CA PHE A 401 -7.73 -6.80 7.02
C PHE A 401 -7.29 -7.93 6.07
N SER A 402 -6.83 -9.06 6.62
CA SER A 402 -6.49 -10.27 5.85
C SER A 402 -7.73 -11.08 5.41
N SER A 403 -8.94 -10.74 5.88
CA SER A 403 -10.12 -11.57 5.65
C SER A 403 -11.39 -10.74 5.52
N LEU A 404 -12.07 -10.86 4.37
CA LEU A 404 -13.38 -10.24 4.18
C LEU A 404 -14.37 -10.72 5.27
N ASP A 405 -14.41 -12.02 5.55
CA ASP A 405 -15.30 -12.59 6.58
C ASP A 405 -15.05 -12.02 7.98
N ALA A 406 -13.80 -11.70 8.32
CA ALA A 406 -13.49 -11.03 9.58
C ALA A 406 -13.99 -9.58 9.58
N LEU A 407 -13.77 -8.85 8.48
CA LEU A 407 -14.22 -7.46 8.34
C LEU A 407 -15.74 -7.31 8.35
N LEU A 408 -16.47 -8.26 7.75
CA LEU A 408 -17.94 -8.22 7.72
C LEU A 408 -18.58 -8.35 9.11
N LYS A 409 -17.82 -8.74 10.14
CA LYS A 409 -18.26 -8.81 11.54
C LYS A 409 -18.05 -7.49 12.30
N LEU A 410 -17.34 -6.53 11.72
CA LEU A 410 -16.98 -5.27 12.38
C LEU A 410 -17.83 -4.09 11.89
N PRO A 411 -18.16 -3.13 12.77
CA PRO A 411 -18.75 -1.86 12.34
C PRO A 411 -17.88 -1.20 11.28
N ARG A 412 -18.51 -0.73 10.21
CA ARG A 412 -17.81 -0.14 9.07
C ARG A 412 -18.49 1.11 8.56
N ARG A 413 -17.68 2.00 8.01
CA ARG A 413 -18.11 3.27 7.44
C ARG A 413 -17.52 3.45 6.06
N HIS A 414 -18.38 3.76 5.11
CA HIS A 414 -18.03 4.04 3.73
C HIS A 414 -18.32 5.50 3.45
N ALA A 415 -17.44 6.18 2.73
CA ALA A 415 -17.57 7.61 2.51
C ALA A 415 -17.23 8.00 1.09
N VAL A 416 -17.88 9.05 0.60
CA VAL A 416 -17.52 9.66 -0.68
C VAL A 416 -16.25 10.47 -0.46
N THR A 417 -15.18 10.06 -1.14
CA THR A 417 -13.90 10.78 -1.21
C THR A 417 -13.60 11.10 -2.67
N PHE A 418 -12.33 11.29 -3.02
CA PHE A 418 -11.91 11.70 -4.37
C PHE A 418 -10.60 11.02 -4.75
N ARG A 419 -10.38 10.85 -6.05
CA ARG A 419 -9.06 10.49 -6.60
C ARG A 419 -8.12 11.67 -6.53
N ASP A 420 -6.97 11.51 -5.88
CA ASP A 420 -6.00 12.60 -5.64
C ASP A 420 -4.83 12.64 -6.64
N VAL A 421 -4.83 11.72 -7.61
CA VAL A 421 -3.97 11.72 -8.80
C VAL A 421 -4.82 11.95 -10.04
N THR A 422 -4.41 12.86 -10.90
CA THR A 422 -5.08 13.15 -12.17
C THR A 422 -4.07 13.21 -13.30
N VAL A 423 -4.51 13.03 -14.54
CA VAL A 423 -3.64 13.21 -15.70
C VAL A 423 -3.39 14.71 -15.90
N PRO A 424 -2.17 15.15 -16.28
CA PRO A 424 -1.91 16.55 -16.59
C PRO A 424 -2.87 17.11 -17.65
N GLY A 425 -3.61 18.16 -17.29
CA GLY A 425 -4.62 18.77 -18.18
C GLY A 425 -5.99 18.07 -18.17
N GLU A 426 -6.18 17.02 -17.38
CA GLU A 426 -7.50 16.42 -17.17
C GLU A 426 -8.45 17.39 -16.45
N THR A 427 -9.64 17.59 -17.01
CA THR A 427 -10.75 18.26 -16.32
C THR A 427 -11.41 17.27 -15.36
N TYR A 428 -10.79 17.06 -14.20
CA TYR A 428 -11.34 16.24 -13.13
C TYR A 428 -12.11 17.09 -12.12
N ARG A 429 -13.34 16.67 -11.78
CA ARG A 429 -14.14 17.26 -10.72
C ARG A 429 -14.31 16.25 -9.59
N ALA A 430 -13.81 16.58 -8.41
CA ALA A 430 -14.04 15.77 -7.22
C ALA A 430 -15.56 15.63 -6.95
N PRO A 431 -16.04 14.48 -6.44
CA PRO A 431 -17.47 14.26 -6.20
C PRO A 431 -18.09 15.26 -5.20
N LEU A 432 -17.29 15.80 -4.28
CA LEU A 432 -17.72 16.75 -3.26
C LEU A 432 -16.78 17.97 -3.22
N PRO A 433 -17.27 19.15 -2.80
CA PRO A 433 -18.68 19.46 -2.55
C PRO A 433 -19.50 19.51 -3.86
N ALA A 434 -20.79 19.20 -3.77
CA ALA A 434 -21.69 19.18 -4.93
C ALA A 434 -22.97 19.97 -4.65
N SER A 435 -23.46 20.69 -5.66
CA SER A 435 -24.73 21.42 -5.60
C SER A 435 -25.66 20.97 -6.70
N GLY A 436 -26.93 20.74 -6.37
CA GLY A 436 -27.96 20.34 -7.34
C GLY A 436 -29.30 20.08 -6.66
N THR A 437 -30.37 19.98 -7.44
CA THR A 437 -31.70 19.57 -6.95
C THR A 437 -31.79 18.06 -6.75
N GLN A 438 -31.00 17.30 -7.50
CA GLN A 438 -30.80 15.87 -7.31
C GLN A 438 -29.32 15.52 -7.56
N LEU A 439 -28.69 14.85 -6.60
CA LEU A 439 -27.28 14.46 -6.63
C LEU A 439 -27.17 12.96 -6.36
N ALA A 440 -26.33 12.26 -7.11
CA ALA A 440 -26.09 10.83 -6.95
C ALA A 440 -24.61 10.54 -6.74
N PHE A 441 -24.30 9.69 -5.77
CA PHE A 441 -22.94 9.30 -5.40
C PHE A 441 -22.82 7.77 -5.38
N THR A 442 -21.79 7.23 -6.03
CA THR A 442 -21.50 5.79 -5.98
C THR A 442 -20.63 5.48 -4.78
N LEU A 443 -21.03 4.48 -3.98
CA LEU A 443 -20.23 3.93 -2.90
C LEU A 443 -20.24 2.40 -2.89
N PRO A 444 -19.07 1.75 -2.76
CA PRO A 444 -18.99 0.33 -2.52
C PRO A 444 -19.26 0.01 -1.05
N LEU A 445 -20.49 -0.39 -0.70
CA LEU A 445 -20.87 -0.71 0.69
C LEU A 445 -20.61 -2.17 1.10
N GLY A 446 -20.11 -2.98 0.17
CA GLY A 446 -19.84 -4.41 0.34
C GLY A 446 -21.10 -5.28 0.42
N PRO A 447 -20.94 -6.56 0.82
CA PRO A 447 -22.03 -7.50 1.07
C PRO A 447 -23.02 -6.99 2.13
N THR A 448 -24.31 -7.29 1.93
CA THR A 448 -25.38 -6.96 2.88
C THR A 448 -25.10 -7.58 4.24
N PRO A 449 -25.15 -6.82 5.35
CA PRO A 449 -24.89 -7.37 6.67
C PRO A 449 -26.08 -8.19 7.19
N SER A 450 -25.85 -8.93 8.27
CA SER A 450 -26.88 -9.76 8.93
C SER A 450 -28.08 -8.94 9.47
N ALA A 451 -29.24 -9.60 9.67
CA ALA A 451 -30.50 -8.97 10.07
C ALA A 451 -30.42 -8.08 11.33
N GLY A 452 -29.50 -8.37 12.24
CA GLY A 452 -29.26 -7.62 13.47
C GLY A 452 -28.51 -6.29 13.26
N TRP A 453 -28.23 -5.87 12.03
CA TRP A 453 -27.50 -4.63 11.75
C TRP A 453 -28.43 -3.46 11.43
N LYS A 454 -27.88 -2.26 11.56
CA LYS A 454 -28.50 -1.01 11.14
C LYS A 454 -27.64 -0.31 10.10
N VAL A 455 -28.32 0.34 9.15
CA VAL A 455 -27.74 1.12 8.07
C VAL A 455 -28.14 2.57 8.28
N GLU A 456 -27.15 3.44 8.38
CA GLU A 456 -27.36 4.88 8.53
C GLU A 456 -26.55 5.63 7.48
N ALA A 457 -27.17 6.58 6.78
CA ALA A 457 -26.46 7.56 5.97
C ALA A 457 -26.37 8.89 6.73
N THR A 458 -25.17 9.46 6.76
CA THR A 458 -24.90 10.79 7.31
C THR A 458 -24.55 11.73 6.16
N ILE A 459 -25.38 12.74 5.95
CA ILE A 459 -25.21 13.76 4.90
C ILE A 459 -24.94 15.11 5.57
N GLU A 460 -23.81 15.71 5.26
CA GLU A 460 -23.53 17.10 5.65
C GLU A 460 -23.90 18.02 4.50
N VAL A 461 -24.76 19.00 4.75
CA VAL A 461 -25.18 20.01 3.78
C VAL A 461 -24.81 21.40 4.28
N ALA A 462 -24.51 22.32 3.36
CA ALA A 462 -24.23 23.71 3.71
C ALA A 462 -25.37 24.30 4.56
N ALA A 463 -25.04 25.29 5.39
CA ALA A 463 -26.00 25.94 6.28
C ALA A 463 -27.29 26.33 5.53
N CYS A 464 -28.40 25.74 5.95
CA CYS A 464 -29.76 26.08 5.57
C CYS A 464 -30.42 26.78 6.77
N ARG A 465 -31.46 27.60 6.55
CA ARG A 465 -32.26 28.16 7.66
C ARG A 465 -32.86 26.99 8.46
N ALA A 466 -33.06 27.15 9.76
CA ALA A 466 -33.63 26.09 10.61
C ALA A 466 -35.03 25.63 10.13
N GLU A 467 -35.69 26.47 9.35
CA GLU A 467 -37.04 26.31 8.79
C GLU A 467 -37.04 25.60 7.43
N ASP A 468 -35.86 25.40 6.82
CA ASP A 468 -35.74 24.75 5.53
C ASP A 468 -36.02 23.25 5.67
N THR A 469 -36.87 22.73 4.78
CA THR A 469 -37.18 21.30 4.75
C THR A 469 -35.92 20.52 4.35
N PRO A 470 -35.47 19.54 5.16
CA PRO A 470 -34.27 18.79 4.86
C PRO A 470 -34.43 17.98 3.55
N PRO A 471 -33.35 17.77 2.78
CA PRO A 471 -33.40 16.95 1.58
C PRO A 471 -33.88 15.52 1.90
N THR A 472 -34.43 14.84 0.90
CA THR A 472 -34.67 13.39 1.00
C THR A 472 -33.41 12.64 0.57
N VAL A 473 -33.18 11.47 1.18
CA VAL A 473 -32.03 10.62 0.85
C VAL A 473 -32.53 9.21 0.55
N SER A 474 -32.03 8.62 -0.53
CA SER A 474 -32.29 7.22 -0.87
C SER A 474 -30.99 6.45 -1.07
N ILE A 475 -31.02 5.15 -0.79
CA ILE A 475 -29.98 4.20 -1.16
C ILE A 475 -30.60 3.20 -2.12
N ASN A 476 -30.05 3.11 -3.34
CA ASN A 476 -30.53 2.25 -4.41
C ASN A 476 -32.05 2.41 -4.67
N GLY A 477 -32.55 3.65 -4.61
CA GLY A 477 -33.96 3.99 -4.80
C GLY A 477 -34.86 3.81 -3.58
N ILE A 478 -34.38 3.21 -2.49
CA ILE A 478 -35.15 3.07 -1.24
C ILE A 478 -34.94 4.30 -0.37
N ALA A 479 -36.03 5.04 -0.11
CA ALA A 479 -36.01 6.23 0.71
C ALA A 479 -35.67 5.93 2.18
N GLY A 480 -34.80 6.74 2.77
CA GLY A 480 -34.40 6.67 4.17
C GLY A 480 -35.32 7.50 5.06
N LYS A 481 -35.44 7.10 6.33
CA LYS A 481 -36.17 7.88 7.34
C LYS A 481 -35.21 8.79 8.09
N LEU A 482 -35.42 10.11 8.01
CA LEU A 482 -34.66 11.08 8.79
C LEU A 482 -34.82 10.79 10.29
N GLN A 483 -33.69 10.70 11.00
CA GLN A 483 -33.64 10.49 12.44
C GLN A 483 -33.12 11.70 13.19
N ARG A 484 -32.11 12.38 12.64
CA ARG A 484 -31.43 13.51 13.28
C ARG A 484 -31.12 14.60 12.28
N ASN A 485 -31.26 15.83 12.72
CA ASN A 485 -30.92 17.04 11.98
C ASN A 485 -30.22 17.99 12.95
N GLU A 486 -28.88 17.98 12.93
CA GLU A 486 -28.02 18.61 13.93
C GLU A 486 -27.19 19.74 13.32
N ALA A 487 -26.81 20.73 14.13
CA ALA A 487 -25.84 21.74 13.70
C ALA A 487 -24.42 21.15 13.82
N ALA A 488 -23.64 21.20 12.74
CA ALA A 488 -22.23 20.85 12.75
C ALA A 488 -21.39 22.03 13.26
N LYS A 489 -20.19 21.75 13.79
CA LYS A 489 -19.25 22.80 14.24
C LYS A 489 -18.84 23.78 13.12
N SER A 490 -18.95 23.36 11.86
CA SER A 490 -18.72 24.17 10.67
C SER A 490 -19.83 25.19 10.38
N GLY A 491 -20.96 25.15 11.11
CA GLY A 491 -22.18 25.90 10.79
C GLY A 491 -23.10 25.18 9.79
N ASN A 492 -22.65 24.06 9.20
CA ASN A 492 -23.43 23.21 8.32
C ASN A 492 -24.52 22.42 9.08
N ARG A 493 -25.44 21.79 8.34
CA ARG A 493 -26.41 20.84 8.91
C ARG A 493 -25.93 19.40 8.67
N LEU A 494 -25.98 18.59 9.73
CA LEU A 494 -25.66 17.17 9.69
C LEU A 494 -26.95 16.36 9.82
N LEU A 495 -27.29 15.65 8.76
CA LEU A 495 -28.54 14.89 8.63
C LEU A 495 -28.23 13.40 8.72
N THR A 496 -28.90 12.66 9.61
CA THR A 496 -28.78 11.20 9.71
C THR A 496 -30.08 10.53 9.29
N TYR A 497 -30.01 9.61 8.33
CA TYR A 497 -31.13 8.81 7.84
C TYR A 497 -30.89 7.34 8.16
N THR A 498 -31.94 6.61 8.53
CA THR A 498 -31.90 5.15 8.67
C THR A 498 -32.54 4.47 7.47
N PHE A 499 -32.00 3.30 7.12
CA PHE A 499 -32.47 2.50 5.98
C PHE A 499 -32.73 1.05 6.40
N PRO A 500 -33.72 0.38 5.78
CA PRO A 500 -33.85 -1.07 5.90
C PRO A 500 -32.69 -1.76 5.18
N LEU A 501 -32.34 -2.98 5.61
CA LEU A 501 -31.29 -3.77 4.96
C LEU A 501 -31.57 -4.07 3.48
N ALA A 502 -32.85 -4.12 3.10
CA ALA A 502 -33.27 -4.28 1.70
C ALA A 502 -32.76 -3.17 0.76
N ALA A 503 -32.32 -2.02 1.29
CA ALA A 503 -31.69 -0.98 0.50
C ALA A 503 -30.28 -1.37 0.01
N LEU A 504 -29.67 -2.40 0.59
CA LEU A 504 -28.34 -2.88 0.25
C LEU A 504 -28.45 -4.21 -0.51
N PRO A 505 -28.28 -4.22 -1.85
CA PRO A 505 -28.31 -5.44 -2.65
C PRO A 505 -27.04 -6.30 -2.51
N GLY A 506 -26.03 -5.82 -1.78
CA GLY A 506 -24.79 -6.58 -1.52
C GLY A 506 -23.84 -6.67 -2.73
N LYS A 507 -24.01 -5.79 -3.73
CA LYS A 507 -23.25 -5.81 -5.00
C LYS A 507 -22.01 -4.91 -5.01
N ASN A 508 -21.71 -4.26 -3.89
CA ASN A 508 -20.56 -3.36 -3.75
C ASN A 508 -20.55 -2.20 -4.77
N ARG A 509 -21.73 -1.73 -5.17
CA ARG A 509 -21.97 -0.69 -6.19
C ARG A 509 -23.27 0.04 -5.87
N ASP A 510 -23.31 0.69 -4.72
CA ASP A 510 -24.51 1.31 -4.19
C ASP A 510 -24.59 2.77 -4.60
N THR A 511 -25.81 3.25 -4.89
CA THR A 511 -26.06 4.65 -5.25
C THR A 511 -26.76 5.36 -4.10
N ILE A 512 -26.14 6.41 -3.59
CA ILE A 512 -26.71 7.31 -2.59
C ILE A 512 -27.22 8.54 -3.33
N THR A 513 -28.53 8.76 -3.29
CA THR A 513 -29.15 9.92 -3.95
C THR A 513 -29.66 10.90 -2.90
N VAL A 514 -29.26 12.16 -3.02
CA VAL A 514 -29.74 13.29 -2.21
C VAL A 514 -30.61 14.17 -3.11
N THR A 515 -31.87 14.37 -2.74
CA THR A 515 -32.84 15.17 -3.50
C THR A 515 -33.33 16.33 -2.64
N ALA A 516 -33.25 17.56 -3.15
CA ALA A 516 -33.76 18.74 -2.48
C ALA A 516 -35.28 18.63 -2.23
N ALA A 517 -35.77 19.28 -1.17
CA ALA A 517 -37.20 19.26 -0.84
C ALA A 517 -38.06 20.13 -1.79
N GLY A 518 -37.43 21.00 -2.58
CA GLY A 518 -38.06 21.86 -3.57
C GLY A 518 -37.13 22.14 -4.76
N ASN A 519 -37.33 23.29 -5.41
CA ASN A 519 -36.54 23.67 -6.59
C ASN A 519 -35.17 24.27 -6.24
N ASP A 520 -34.93 24.62 -4.98
CA ASP A 520 -33.66 25.20 -4.55
C ASP A 520 -32.58 24.11 -4.44
N PRO A 521 -31.40 24.30 -5.07
CA PRO A 521 -30.32 23.33 -5.00
C PRO A 521 -29.80 23.13 -3.58
N VAL A 522 -29.63 21.87 -3.16
CA VAL A 522 -28.90 21.53 -1.94
C VAL A 522 -27.40 21.50 -2.23
N LYS A 523 -26.57 22.02 -1.33
CA LYS A 523 -25.11 21.90 -1.38
C LYS A 523 -24.61 20.85 -0.41
N VAL A 524 -24.25 19.68 -0.92
CA VAL A 524 -23.73 18.54 -0.16
C VAL A 524 -22.22 18.67 0.01
N GLN A 525 -21.76 18.53 1.26
CA GLN A 525 -20.36 18.68 1.68
C GLN A 525 -19.72 17.32 2.02
N ARG A 526 -20.51 16.38 2.55
CA ARG A 526 -20.04 15.06 2.98
C ARG A 526 -21.16 14.04 2.89
N VAL A 527 -20.81 12.82 2.47
CA VAL A 527 -21.72 11.67 2.37
C VAL A 527 -21.02 10.45 2.97
N GLU A 528 -21.57 9.90 4.04
CA GLU A 528 -21.06 8.71 4.72
C GLU A 528 -22.21 7.70 4.91
N VAL A 529 -21.91 6.41 4.83
CA VAL A 529 -22.83 5.32 5.18
C VAL A 529 -22.16 4.44 6.22
N SER A 530 -22.80 4.30 7.38
CA SER A 530 -22.37 3.44 8.49
C SER A 530 -23.23 2.18 8.54
N LEU A 531 -22.55 1.03 8.69
CA LEU A 531 -23.16 -0.27 8.93
C LEU A 531 -22.64 -0.78 10.28
N ARG A 532 -23.54 -1.03 11.22
CA ARG A 532 -23.18 -1.45 12.58
C ARG A 532 -24.23 -2.39 13.19
N PRO A 533 -23.88 -3.28 14.12
CA PRO A 533 -24.86 -4.05 14.88
C PRO A 533 -25.87 -3.13 15.58
N ARG A 534 -27.11 -3.58 15.71
CA ARG A 534 -28.07 -3.02 16.67
C ARG A 534 -27.55 -3.39 18.05
N GLY A 535 -27.31 -2.36 18.86
CA GLY A 535 -26.78 -2.51 20.23
C GLY A 535 -27.75 -3.21 21.15
#